data_AF-A0A9D9HBI6-F1
#
_entry.id   AF-A0A9D9HBI6-F1
#
_cell.length_a   1.000
_cell.length_b   1.000
_cell.length_c   1.000
_cell.angle_alpha   90.00
_cell.angle_beta   90.00
_cell.angle_gamma   90.00
#
_symmetry.space_group_name_H-M   'P 1'
#
loop_
_entity.id
_entity.type
_entity.pdbx_description
1 polymer ?
#
loop_
_entity_poly.entity_id
_entity_poly.type
_entity_poly.pdbx_seq_one_letter_code
_entity_poly.pdbx_strand_id
1 'polypeptide(L)'
;MAKRKAFYLYKRKKKHGSYWYVCFINPDTGAQENAKSIDVLKERLCLGYGSSVTSRDEAAIIANKALEAGLVFSRSASMSFNQYCLDFWDWEKSDYIRMRNSMKEGSVGKEYCRNMLGNYINHVRPFITDGVKLSGVTVSLLDKVVSHALSSGLATGTVQMVVLSFSGPPPSAVRRRRGVCSVMERRASSSPFCPSCLATRSPWL
;
A
#
# COMPACT_ATOMS: atom_id res chain seq x y z
N MET A 1 -37.86 -13.23 1.52
CA MET A 1 -37.19 -12.82 0.27
C MET A 1 -35.86 -13.57 0.15
N ALA A 2 -35.59 -14.23 -0.98
CA ALA A 2 -34.32 -14.93 -1.18
C ALA A 2 -33.15 -13.94 -1.11
N LYS A 3 -32.19 -14.14 -0.18
CA LYS A 3 -30.95 -13.36 -0.15
C LYS A 3 -30.27 -13.51 -1.51
N ARG A 4 -30.27 -12.46 -2.34
CA ARG A 4 -29.46 -12.42 -3.56
C ARG A 4 -28.02 -12.66 -3.14
N LYS A 5 -27.33 -13.61 -3.78
CA LYS A 5 -25.91 -13.86 -3.50
C LYS A 5 -25.14 -12.58 -3.83
N ALA A 6 -24.38 -12.07 -2.86
CA ALA A 6 -23.59 -10.84 -3.01
C ALA A 6 -22.47 -10.96 -4.06
N PHE A 7 -22.19 -12.18 -4.53
CA PHE A 7 -21.19 -12.48 -5.55
C PHE A 7 -21.50 -13.80 -6.23
N TYR A 8 -20.85 -14.02 -7.39
CA TYR A 8 -20.78 -15.32 -8.04
C TYR A 8 -19.32 -15.73 -8.27
N LEU A 9 -19.08 -17.04 -8.19
CA LEU A 9 -17.78 -17.66 -8.41
C LEU A 9 -17.77 -18.42 -9.72
N TYR A 10 -16.66 -18.34 -10.44
CA TYR A 10 -16.45 -19.12 -11.65
C TYR A 10 -14.98 -19.46 -11.84
N LYS A 11 -14.69 -20.56 -12.55
CA LYS A 11 -13.32 -20.97 -12.88
C LYS A 11 -12.92 -20.43 -14.24
N ARG A 12 -11.69 -19.94 -14.35
CA ARG A 12 -11.03 -19.68 -15.64
C ARG A 12 -9.87 -20.65 -15.82
N LYS A 13 -9.81 -21.31 -16.99
CA LYS A 13 -8.64 -22.09 -17.40
C LYS A 13 -7.58 -21.14 -17.97
N LYS A 14 -6.35 -21.25 -17.47
CA LYS A 14 -5.15 -20.59 -18.01
C LYS A 14 -4.10 -21.65 -18.36
N LYS A 15 -3.00 -21.22 -18.99
CA LYS A 15 -1.88 -22.08 -19.41
C LYS A 15 -1.35 -23.01 -18.30
N HIS A 16 -1.36 -22.54 -17.05
CA HIS A 16 -0.82 -23.26 -15.88
C HIS A 16 -1.92 -23.69 -14.88
N GLY A 17 -3.11 -24.04 -15.36
CA GLY A 17 -4.17 -24.61 -14.51
C GLY A 17 -5.46 -23.80 -14.46
N SER A 18 -6.35 -24.20 -13.55
CA SER A 18 -7.67 -23.58 -13.37
C SER A 18 -7.69 -22.74 -12.10
N TYR A 19 -8.12 -21.48 -12.24
CA TYR A 19 -8.12 -20.51 -11.14
C TYR A 19 -9.54 -20.03 -10.86
N TRP A 20 -9.86 -19.82 -9.58
CA TRP A 20 -11.14 -19.25 -9.18
C TRP A 20 -11.15 -17.72 -9.27
N TYR A 21 -12.21 -17.21 -9.87
CA TYR A 21 -12.52 -15.79 -9.94
C TYR A 21 -13.86 -15.54 -9.25
N VAL A 22 -13.98 -14.33 -8.70
CA VAL A 22 -15.19 -13.82 -8.08
C VAL A 22 -15.60 -12.52 -8.74
N CYS A 23 -16.89 -12.40 -9.06
CA CYS A 23 -17.52 -11.15 -9.44
C CYS A 23 -18.47 -10.74 -8.33
N PHE A 24 -18.26 -9.54 -7.79
CA PHE A 24 -19.09 -8.98 -6.74
C PHE A 24 -20.21 -8.14 -7.36
N ILE A 25 -21.37 -8.18 -6.74
CA ILE A 25 -22.52 -7.37 -7.12
C ILE A 25 -22.61 -6.25 -6.10
N ASN A 26 -22.55 -5.01 -6.55
CA ASN A 26 -22.72 -3.87 -5.67
C ASN A 26 -24.18 -3.87 -5.14
N PRO A 27 -24.41 -3.91 -3.81
CA PRO A 27 -25.76 -3.95 -3.26
C PRO A 27 -26.56 -2.68 -3.54
N ASP A 28 -25.89 -1.53 -3.71
CA ASP A 28 -26.53 -0.22 -3.87
C ASP A 28 -26.94 0.03 -5.33
N THR A 29 -26.06 -0.30 -6.27
CA THR A 29 -26.28 -0.04 -7.71
C THR A 29 -26.77 -1.26 -8.49
N GLY A 30 -26.64 -2.46 -7.93
CA GLY A 30 -26.90 -3.73 -8.62
C GLY A 30 -25.88 -4.04 -9.73
N ALA A 31 -24.88 -3.19 -9.94
CA ALA A 31 -23.89 -3.35 -10.99
C ALA A 31 -22.89 -4.47 -10.66
N GLN A 32 -22.46 -5.19 -11.70
CA GLN A 32 -21.41 -6.19 -11.58
C GLN A 32 -20.03 -5.52 -11.64
N GLU A 33 -19.22 -5.76 -10.62
CA GLU A 33 -17.84 -5.30 -10.58
C GLU A 33 -16.91 -6.21 -11.41
N ASN A 34 -15.73 -5.67 -11.73
CA ASN A 34 -14.70 -6.43 -12.42
C ASN A 34 -14.31 -7.69 -11.65
N ALA A 35 -14.17 -8.79 -12.39
CA ALA A 35 -13.77 -10.07 -11.83
C ALA A 35 -12.40 -10.01 -11.15
N LYS A 36 -12.32 -10.43 -9.89
CA LYS A 36 -11.08 -10.51 -9.11
C LYS A 36 -10.68 -11.97 -8.93
N SER A 37 -9.37 -12.25 -8.99
CA SER A 37 -8.83 -13.57 -8.68
C SER A 37 -8.92 -13.83 -7.18
N ILE A 38 -9.35 -15.03 -6.79
CA ILE A 38 -9.41 -15.44 -5.37
C ILE A 38 -8.02 -15.45 -4.75
N ASP A 39 -6.99 -15.89 -5.48
CA ASP A 39 -5.62 -15.92 -4.96
C ASP A 39 -5.10 -14.50 -4.65
N VAL A 40 -5.47 -13.51 -5.46
CA VAL A 40 -5.16 -12.10 -5.19
C VAL A 40 -5.90 -11.58 -3.95
N LEU A 41 -7.14 -12.03 -3.73
CA LEU A 41 -7.88 -11.68 -2.51
C LEU A 41 -7.27 -12.37 -1.28
N LYS A 42 -6.85 -13.62 -1.39
CA LYS A 42 -6.15 -14.38 -0.36
C LYS A 42 -4.86 -13.68 0.07
N GLU A 43 -4.07 -13.19 -0.89
CA GLU A 43 -2.88 -12.38 -0.64
C GLU A 43 -3.22 -11.06 0.09
N ARG A 44 -4.29 -10.37 -0.33
CA ARG A 44 -4.72 -9.11 0.29
C ARG A 44 -5.26 -9.30 1.71
N LEU A 45 -5.83 -10.47 2.00
CA LEU A 45 -6.30 -10.86 3.33
C LEU A 45 -5.20 -11.46 4.21
N CYS A 46 -3.98 -11.60 3.70
CA CYS A 46 -2.85 -12.21 4.40
C CYS A 46 -3.10 -13.65 4.88
N LEU A 47 -3.91 -14.43 4.15
CA LEU A 47 -4.24 -15.82 4.50
C LEU A 47 -3.18 -16.84 4.01
N GLY A 48 -1.91 -16.43 3.99
CA GLY A 48 -0.76 -17.26 3.57
C GLY A 48 -0.44 -17.22 2.07
N TYR A 49 0.83 -17.49 1.76
CA TYR A 49 1.40 -17.52 0.41
C TYR A 49 1.71 -18.98 0.01
N GLY A 50 1.26 -19.43 -1.16
CA GLY A 50 1.83 -20.62 -1.82
C GLY A 50 0.85 -21.62 -2.40
N SER A 51 -0.34 -21.81 -1.82
CA SER A 51 -1.35 -22.72 -2.38
C SER A 51 -2.44 -21.95 -3.11
N SER A 52 -2.64 -22.26 -4.40
CA SER A 52 -3.79 -21.79 -5.15
C SER A 52 -5.06 -22.46 -4.61
N VAL A 53 -6.15 -21.69 -4.55
CA VAL A 53 -7.41 -22.22 -4.05
C VAL A 53 -8.00 -23.17 -5.10
N THR A 54 -8.22 -24.43 -4.74
CA THR A 54 -8.78 -25.45 -5.65
C THR A 54 -10.26 -25.70 -5.39
N SER A 55 -10.67 -25.61 -4.12
CA SER A 55 -12.05 -25.84 -3.65
C SER A 55 -12.95 -24.63 -3.87
N ARG A 56 -14.22 -24.89 -4.22
CA ARG A 56 -15.25 -23.86 -4.37
C ARG A 56 -15.61 -23.22 -3.03
N ASP A 57 -15.66 -24.02 -1.97
CA ASP A 57 -16.10 -23.56 -0.65
C ASP A 57 -15.05 -22.66 0.00
N GLU A 58 -13.78 -23.02 -0.13
CA GLU A 58 -12.66 -22.17 0.28
C GLU A 58 -12.67 -20.83 -0.46
N ALA A 59 -12.93 -20.85 -1.77
CA ALA A 59 -13.09 -19.64 -2.57
C ALA A 59 -14.27 -18.77 -2.09
N ALA A 60 -15.39 -19.40 -1.68
CA ALA A 60 -16.54 -18.68 -1.13
C ALA A 60 -16.24 -18.06 0.24
N ILE A 61 -15.51 -18.75 1.10
CA ILE A 61 -15.08 -18.23 2.42
C ILE A 61 -14.18 -17.00 2.22
N ILE A 62 -13.20 -17.08 1.31
CA ILE A 62 -12.29 -15.96 1.02
C ILE A 62 -13.05 -14.78 0.41
N ALA A 63 -14.01 -15.03 -0.49
CA ALA A 63 -14.84 -13.98 -1.06
C ALA A 63 -15.71 -13.26 -0.02
N ASN A 64 -16.32 -14.00 0.92
CA ASN A 64 -17.07 -13.42 2.04
C ASN A 64 -16.16 -12.58 2.96
N LYS A 65 -15.00 -13.13 3.35
CA LYS A 65 -14.02 -12.39 4.15
C LYS A 65 -13.54 -11.12 3.45
N ALA A 66 -13.39 -11.14 2.13
CA ALA A 66 -13.02 -9.97 1.35
C ALA A 66 -14.13 -8.90 1.33
N LEU A 67 -15.40 -9.31 1.32
CA LEU A 67 -16.55 -8.41 1.45
C LEU A 67 -16.61 -7.77 2.84
N GLU A 68 -16.49 -8.58 3.89
CA GLU A 68 -16.45 -8.12 5.29
C GLU A 68 -15.29 -7.14 5.53
N ALA A 69 -14.13 -7.42 4.95
CA ALA A 69 -12.95 -6.55 5.05
C ALA A 69 -13.03 -5.28 4.18
N GLY A 70 -14.09 -5.11 3.38
CA GLY A 70 -14.25 -3.95 2.49
C GLY A 70 -13.21 -3.87 1.36
N LEU A 71 -12.52 -4.97 1.03
CA LEU A 71 -11.48 -5.03 -0.02
C LEU A 71 -12.05 -5.05 -1.44
N VAL A 72 -13.35 -5.31 -1.55
CA VAL A 72 -14.08 -5.45 -2.80
C VAL A 72 -14.45 -4.09 -3.35
N PHE A 73 -15.17 -3.31 -2.54
CA PHE A 73 -15.63 -1.96 -2.84
C PHE A 73 -14.69 -0.89 -2.29
N SER A 74 -13.43 -1.26 -2.00
CA SER A 74 -12.44 -0.30 -1.51
C SER A 74 -12.40 0.88 -2.47
N ARG A 75 -13.09 1.97 -2.11
CA ARG A 75 -13.01 3.27 -2.76
C ARG A 75 -11.52 3.49 -2.90
N SER A 76 -11.03 3.60 -4.14
CA SER A 76 -9.69 4.13 -4.38
C SER A 76 -9.54 5.33 -3.47
N ALA A 77 -8.52 5.29 -2.59
CA ALA A 77 -8.40 6.20 -1.47
C ALA A 77 -8.81 7.60 -1.91
N SER A 78 -9.88 8.13 -1.32
CA SER A 78 -10.49 9.41 -1.69
C SER A 78 -9.58 10.61 -1.40
N MET A 79 -8.33 10.34 -1.04
CA MET A 79 -7.30 11.31 -0.76
C MET A 79 -6.90 12.01 -2.06
N SER A 80 -6.93 13.33 -2.03
CA SER A 80 -6.37 14.14 -3.09
C SER A 80 -4.85 13.97 -3.14
N PHE A 81 -4.27 14.14 -4.32
CA PHE A 81 -2.82 14.11 -4.48
C PHE A 81 -2.14 15.17 -3.61
N ASN A 82 -2.73 16.37 -3.54
CA ASN A 82 -2.23 17.45 -2.70
C ASN A 82 -2.18 17.05 -1.23
N GLN A 83 -3.27 16.51 -0.69
CA GLN A 83 -3.29 16.08 0.70
C GLN A 83 -2.27 14.96 0.97
N TYR A 84 -2.16 14.00 0.04
CA TYR A 84 -1.21 12.90 0.18
C TYR A 84 0.25 13.39 0.25
N CYS A 85 0.66 14.30 -0.63
CA CYS A 85 2.02 14.83 -0.63
C CYS A 85 2.30 15.67 0.62
N LEU A 86 1.34 16.47 1.09
CA LEU A 86 1.47 17.25 2.33
C LEU A 86 1.62 16.34 3.55
N ASP A 87 0.77 15.33 3.68
CA ASP A 87 0.81 14.37 4.80
C ASP A 87 2.08 13.50 4.76
N PHE A 88 2.61 13.20 3.56
CA PHE A 88 3.81 12.39 3.41
C PHE A 88 5.07 13.09 3.96
N TRP A 89 5.17 14.41 3.78
CA TRP A 89 6.31 15.21 4.25
C TRP A 89 6.09 15.83 5.63
N ASP A 90 4.91 15.66 6.23
CA ASP A 90 4.65 16.05 7.62
C ASP A 90 5.52 15.20 8.57
N TRP A 91 6.47 15.86 9.23
CA TRP A 91 7.39 15.22 10.16
C TRP A 91 6.70 14.46 11.29
N GLU A 92 5.57 14.97 11.79
CA GLU A 92 4.90 14.45 12.97
C GLU A 92 3.89 13.35 12.60
N LYS A 93 3.22 13.51 11.46
CA LYS A 93 2.12 12.61 11.04
C LYS A 93 2.55 11.52 10.09
N SER A 94 3.62 11.71 9.31
CA SER A 94 4.00 10.77 8.27
C SER A 94 4.43 9.42 8.85
N ASP A 95 3.59 8.41 8.61
CA ASP A 95 3.94 7.01 8.87
C ASP A 95 5.29 6.67 8.24
N TYR A 96 5.52 7.15 7.01
CA TYR A 96 6.72 6.84 6.26
C TYR A 96 7.99 7.21 7.02
N ILE A 97 8.07 8.47 7.43
CA ILE A 97 9.19 9.07 8.15
C ILE A 97 9.40 8.34 9.48
N ARG A 98 8.33 8.12 10.26
CA ARG A 98 8.40 7.43 11.56
C ARG A 98 9.03 6.04 11.45
N MET A 99 8.61 5.21 10.49
CA MET A 99 9.21 3.87 10.32
C MET A 99 10.65 3.94 9.81
N ARG A 100 10.98 4.87 8.90
CA ARG A 100 12.36 5.00 8.42
C ARG A 100 13.29 5.35 9.58
N ASN A 101 12.86 6.27 10.43
CA ASN A 101 13.61 6.67 11.61
C ASN A 101 13.59 5.59 12.72
N SER A 102 12.58 4.73 12.79
CA SER A 102 12.60 3.58 13.71
C SER A 102 13.53 2.45 13.24
N MET A 103 13.75 2.31 11.92
CA MET A 103 14.69 1.32 11.37
C MET A 103 16.13 1.80 11.46
N LYS A 104 16.35 3.09 11.20
CA LYS A 104 17.65 3.74 11.32
C LYS A 104 17.42 5.15 11.83
N GLU A 105 17.85 5.40 13.06
CA GLU A 105 17.70 6.71 13.68
C GLU A 105 18.33 7.81 12.81
N GLY A 106 17.62 8.92 12.64
CA GLY A 106 18.06 10.02 11.79
C GLY A 106 18.12 9.72 10.28
N SER A 107 17.54 8.62 9.80
CA SER A 107 17.55 8.30 8.36
C SER A 107 16.88 9.37 7.50
N VAL A 108 15.88 10.07 8.04
CA VAL A 108 15.25 11.23 7.41
C VAL A 108 15.29 12.36 8.43
N GLY A 109 15.92 13.47 8.07
CA GLY A 109 16.04 14.64 8.93
C GLY A 109 14.80 15.54 8.87
N LYS A 110 14.49 16.21 10.00
CA LYS A 110 13.37 17.17 10.08
C LYS A 110 13.51 18.31 9.07
N GLU A 111 14.74 18.82 8.91
CA GLU A 111 15.03 19.90 7.98
C GLU A 111 14.85 19.49 6.51
N TYR A 112 15.23 18.26 6.19
CA TYR A 112 14.99 17.70 4.86
C TYR A 112 13.49 17.64 4.54
N CYS A 113 12.66 17.24 5.49
CA CYS A 113 11.20 17.19 5.32
C CYS A 113 10.60 18.59 5.11
N ARG A 114 11.06 19.59 5.89
CA ARG A 114 10.67 20.99 5.71
C ARG A 114 11.04 21.52 4.33
N ASN A 115 12.26 21.24 3.87
CA ASN A 115 12.72 21.64 2.55
C ASN A 115 11.88 20.98 1.44
N MET A 116 11.54 19.70 1.58
CA MET A 116 10.68 19.00 0.63
C MET A 116 9.26 19.58 0.60
N LEU A 117 8.69 19.85 1.78
CA LEU A 117 7.37 20.45 1.90
C LEU A 117 7.33 21.86 1.30
N GLY A 118 8.35 22.68 1.55
CA GLY A 118 8.47 24.02 0.98
C GLY A 118 8.57 24.00 -0.55
N ASN A 119 9.42 23.13 -1.10
CA ASN A 119 9.54 22.96 -2.55
C ASN A 119 8.21 22.50 -3.18
N TYR A 120 7.50 21.59 -2.52
CA TYR A 120 6.19 21.13 -2.98
C TYR A 120 5.15 22.26 -3.00
N ILE A 121 5.02 22.99 -1.90
CA ILE A 121 4.03 24.07 -1.75
C ILE A 121 4.29 25.19 -2.75
N ASN A 122 5.55 25.56 -2.97
CA ASN A 122 5.90 26.71 -3.81
C ASN A 122 5.91 26.39 -5.30
N HIS A 123 6.34 25.19 -5.69
CA HIS A 123 6.61 24.88 -7.11
C HIS A 123 5.67 23.83 -7.71
N VAL A 124 4.99 23.01 -6.90
CA VAL A 124 4.17 21.90 -7.39
C VAL A 124 2.70 22.17 -7.19
N ARG A 125 2.31 22.52 -5.96
CA ARG A 125 0.91 22.78 -5.57
C ARG A 125 0.18 23.78 -6.49
N PRO A 126 0.78 24.89 -6.96
CA PRO A 126 0.07 25.85 -7.82
C PRO A 126 -0.40 25.28 -9.16
N PHE A 127 0.23 24.20 -9.63
CA PHE A 127 -0.05 23.58 -10.93
C PHE A 127 -1.00 22.39 -10.84
N ILE A 128 -1.32 21.93 -9.63
CA ILE A 128 -2.18 20.77 -9.39
C ILE A 128 -3.49 21.25 -8.77
N THR A 129 -4.60 21.00 -9.44
CA THR A 129 -5.93 21.31 -8.93
C THR A 129 -6.23 20.49 -7.66
N ASP A 130 -6.75 21.15 -6.63
CA ASP A 130 -6.96 20.55 -5.29
C ASP A 130 -7.89 19.33 -5.28
N GLY A 131 -8.73 19.18 -6.31
CA GLY A 131 -9.64 18.03 -6.48
C GLY A 131 -9.03 16.80 -7.15
N VAL A 132 -7.77 16.83 -7.61
CA VAL A 132 -7.15 15.69 -8.28
C VAL A 132 -6.93 14.57 -7.27
N LYS A 133 -7.65 13.46 -7.46
CA LYS A 133 -7.46 12.23 -6.68
C LYS A 133 -6.14 11.59 -7.04
N LEU A 134 -5.55 10.86 -6.09
CA LEU A 134 -4.31 10.11 -6.32
C LEU A 134 -4.39 9.17 -7.55
N SER A 135 -5.56 8.56 -7.77
CA SER A 135 -5.81 7.67 -8.91
C SER A 135 -5.95 8.41 -10.25
N GLY A 136 -6.18 9.71 -10.23
CA GLY A 136 -6.35 10.56 -11.41
C GLY A 136 -5.08 11.29 -11.83
N VAL A 137 -3.96 11.08 -11.13
CA VAL A 137 -2.67 11.71 -11.47
C VAL A 137 -2.08 11.01 -12.68
N THR A 138 -1.94 11.75 -13.79
CA THR A 138 -1.31 11.27 -15.01
C THR A 138 0.13 11.77 -15.11
N VAL A 139 0.96 11.03 -15.85
CA VAL A 139 2.35 11.43 -16.14
C VAL A 139 2.39 12.81 -16.81
N SER A 140 1.46 13.06 -17.75
CA SER A 140 1.34 14.34 -18.44
C SER A 140 1.08 15.54 -17.53
N LEU A 141 0.44 15.34 -16.37
CA LEU A 141 0.24 16.41 -15.39
C LEU A 141 1.57 16.73 -14.67
N LEU A 142 2.31 15.69 -14.29
CA LEU A 142 3.60 15.84 -13.62
C LEU A 142 4.66 16.42 -14.57
N ASP A 143 4.65 16.01 -15.83
CA ASP A 143 5.58 16.54 -16.85
C ASP A 143 5.41 18.05 -17.01
N LYS A 144 4.18 18.57 -16.95
CA LYS A 144 3.93 20.03 -17.00
C LYS A 144 4.60 20.76 -15.83
N VAL A 145 4.54 20.18 -14.63
CA VAL A 145 5.20 20.75 -13.45
C VAL A 145 6.72 20.77 -13.65
N VAL A 146 7.29 19.68 -14.18
CA VAL A 146 8.73 19.58 -14.45
C VAL A 146 9.16 20.56 -15.54
N SER A 147 8.41 20.64 -16.64
CA SER A 147 8.68 21.60 -17.72
C SER A 147 8.65 23.04 -17.21
N HIS A 148 7.69 23.38 -16.33
CA HIS A 148 7.64 24.70 -15.70
C HIS A 148 8.84 24.94 -14.77
N ALA A 149 9.20 23.96 -13.93
CA ALA A 149 10.37 24.08 -13.05
C ALA A 149 11.65 24.34 -13.85
N LEU A 150 11.82 23.67 -15.00
CA LEU A 150 12.94 23.86 -15.91
C LEU A 150 12.93 25.23 -16.60
N SER A 151 11.76 25.73 -17.02
CA SER A 151 11.65 27.03 -17.70
C SER A 151 11.71 28.23 -16.76
N SER A 152 11.43 28.04 -15.47
CA SER A 152 11.39 29.11 -14.46
C SER A 152 12.75 29.65 -14.00
N GLY A 153 13.86 29.19 -14.59
CA GLY A 153 15.21 29.67 -14.27
C GLY A 153 15.75 29.18 -12.92
N LEU A 154 15.13 28.15 -12.34
CA LEU A 154 15.62 27.52 -11.10
C LEU A 154 16.95 26.80 -11.33
N ALA A 155 17.81 26.80 -10.32
CA ALA A 155 19.04 26.02 -10.35
C ALA A 155 18.72 24.51 -10.50
N THR A 156 19.58 23.78 -11.21
CA THR A 156 19.39 22.34 -11.48
C THR A 156 19.17 21.52 -10.21
N GLY A 157 19.88 21.85 -9.12
CA GLY A 157 19.69 21.22 -7.82
C GLY A 157 18.30 21.47 -7.23
N THR A 158 17.76 22.68 -7.37
CA THR A 158 16.41 23.02 -6.93
C THR A 158 15.35 22.27 -7.75
N VAL A 159 15.53 22.19 -9.07
CA VAL A 159 14.64 21.39 -9.94
C VAL A 159 14.62 19.93 -9.48
N GLN A 160 15.79 19.35 -9.18
CA GLN A 160 15.87 17.99 -8.64
C GLN A 160 15.09 17.85 -7.33
N MET A 161 15.20 18.82 -6.41
CA MET A 161 14.46 18.81 -5.15
C MET A 161 12.94 18.94 -5.37
N VAL A 162 12.50 19.75 -6.33
CA VAL A 162 11.09 19.85 -6.74
C VAL A 162 10.60 18.50 -7.26
N VAL A 163 11.33 17.84 -8.15
CA VAL A 163 10.97 16.50 -8.64
C VAL A 163 10.88 15.49 -7.51
N LEU A 164 11.86 15.48 -6.60
CA LEU A 164 11.86 14.58 -5.44
C LEU A 164 10.69 14.84 -4.49
N SER A 165 10.23 16.08 -4.36
CA SER A 165 9.13 16.45 -3.47
C SER A 165 7.80 15.78 -3.83
N PHE A 166 7.55 15.44 -5.09
CA PHE A 166 6.32 14.76 -5.51
C PHE A 166 6.53 13.33 -6.05
N SER A 167 7.77 12.95 -6.40
CA SER A 167 8.11 11.57 -6.79
C SER A 167 8.53 10.68 -5.60
N GLY A 168 9.07 11.29 -4.54
CA GLY A 168 9.45 10.63 -3.29
C GLY A 168 8.29 9.93 -2.56
N PRO A 169 7.08 10.52 -2.51
CA PRO A 169 5.85 9.80 -2.18
C PRO A 169 5.45 8.95 -3.39
N PRO A 170 5.73 7.63 -3.45
CA PRO A 170 5.28 6.85 -4.59
C PRO A 170 3.74 6.89 -4.63
N PRO A 171 3.10 7.10 -5.80
CA PRO A 171 1.63 7.07 -5.95
C PRO A 171 1.00 5.72 -5.59
N SER A 172 1.83 4.71 -5.31
CA SER A 172 1.39 3.45 -4.76
C SER A 172 0.80 3.68 -3.37
N ALA A 173 -0.52 3.80 -3.31
CA ALA A 173 -1.39 3.60 -2.16
C ALA A 173 -1.21 2.21 -1.46
N VAL A 174 -0.01 1.61 -1.46
CA VAL A 174 0.22 0.16 -1.39
C VAL A 174 1.37 -0.28 -0.46
N ARG A 175 2.24 0.58 0.09
CA ARG A 175 3.30 0.07 0.99
C ARG A 175 2.87 -0.20 2.44
N ARG A 176 1.76 0.37 2.97
CA ARG A 176 1.43 0.21 4.41
C ARG A 176 -0.05 0.05 4.79
N ARG A 177 -0.70 -0.96 4.20
CA ARG A 177 -1.38 -1.96 5.05
C ARG A 177 -0.57 -3.27 5.18
N ARG A 178 0.64 -3.33 4.59
CA ARG A 178 1.50 -4.52 4.57
C ARG A 178 2.53 -4.60 5.70
N GLY A 179 2.56 -3.61 6.61
CA GLY A 179 3.57 -3.54 7.68
C GLY A 179 3.23 -4.30 8.97
N VAL A 180 1.97 -4.72 9.17
CA VAL A 180 1.55 -5.34 10.44
C VAL A 180 1.72 -6.87 10.41
N CYS A 181 1.60 -7.51 9.24
CA CYS A 181 1.63 -8.97 9.17
C CYS A 181 3.03 -9.58 9.28
N SER A 182 4.09 -8.89 8.84
CA SER A 182 5.46 -9.45 8.83
C SER A 182 6.29 -9.17 10.10
N VAL A 183 5.80 -8.29 10.99
CA VAL A 183 6.51 -7.93 12.23
C VAL A 183 5.96 -8.70 13.44
N MET A 184 4.69 -9.09 13.46
CA MET A 184 4.14 -9.88 14.57
C MET A 184 4.51 -11.37 14.50
N GLU A 185 4.69 -11.94 13.30
CA GLU A 185 4.98 -13.38 13.18
C GLU A 185 6.43 -13.74 13.51
N ARG A 186 7.36 -12.76 13.45
CA ARG A 186 8.75 -12.95 13.92
C ARG A 186 8.95 -12.77 15.43
N ARG A 187 7.93 -12.35 16.18
CA ARG A 187 7.97 -12.30 17.65
C ARG A 187 7.24 -13.46 18.33
N ALA A 188 6.50 -14.28 17.58
CA ALA A 188 5.81 -15.45 18.12
C ALA A 188 6.61 -16.76 18.01
N SER A 189 7.74 -16.78 17.29
CA SER A 189 8.57 -17.99 17.10
C SER A 189 9.95 -17.93 17.79
N SER A 190 10.19 -16.95 18.66
CA SER A 190 11.41 -16.86 19.46
C SER A 190 11.09 -17.06 20.95
N SER A 191 10.63 -18.27 21.28
CA SER A 191 10.83 -18.89 22.59
C SER A 191 11.17 -20.35 22.30
N PRO A 192 12.33 -20.81 22.79
CA PRO A 192 12.23 -21.76 23.86
C PRO A 192 13.12 -21.34 25.03
N PHE A 193 12.48 -20.88 26.09
CA PHE A 193 12.97 -21.20 27.42
C PHE A 193 12.93 -22.74 27.54
N CYS A 194 14.09 -23.37 27.41
CA CYS A 194 14.29 -24.78 27.72
C CYS A 194 15.18 -24.86 28.98
N PRO A 195 14.62 -25.00 30.19
CA PRO A 195 15.38 -25.10 31.42
C PRO A 195 15.78 -26.56 31.65
N SER A 196 16.76 -27.07 30.90
CA SER A 196 17.31 -28.41 31.19
C SER A 196 18.77 -28.64 30.75
N CYS A 197 19.50 -27.59 30.33
CA CYS A 197 20.91 -27.74 29.94
C CYS A 197 21.84 -26.94 30.86
N LEU A 198 21.80 -27.24 32.16
CA LEU A 198 22.87 -26.90 33.11
C LEU A 198 23.46 -28.20 33.62
N ALA A 199 24.30 -28.82 32.80
CA ALA A 199 25.18 -29.86 33.25
C ALA A 199 26.45 -29.86 32.40
N THR A 200 27.57 -29.92 33.11
CA THR A 200 28.90 -30.36 32.69
C THR A 200 29.84 -29.38 31.98
N ARG A 201 30.89 -29.04 32.77
CA ARG A 201 32.32 -28.96 32.40
C ARG A 201 32.75 -27.72 31.61
N SER A 202 33.86 -27.05 31.90
CA SER A 202 34.91 -27.13 32.92
C SER A 202 35.85 -25.93 32.69
N PRO A 203 36.83 -25.66 33.56
CA PRO A 203 37.51 -24.38 33.72
C PRO A 203 38.87 -24.31 33.00
N TRP A 204 39.56 -23.16 33.14
CA TRP A 204 40.96 -22.88 32.77
C TRP A 204 41.12 -22.66 31.24
N LEU A 205 41.57 -21.51 30.73
CA LEU A 205 42.62 -20.57 31.12
C LEU A 205 42.40 -19.25 30.36
#